data_AF-A0AAE0W0M2-F1
#
_entry.id   AF-A0AAE0W0M2-F1
#
_cell.length_a   1.000
_cell.length_b   1.000
_cell.length_c   1.000
_cell.angle_alpha   90.00
_cell.angle_beta   90.00
_cell.angle_gamma   90.00
#
_symmetry.space_group_name_H-M   'P 1'
#
loop_
_entity.id
_entity.type
_entity.pdbx_description
1 polymer ?
#
loop_
_entity_poly.entity_id
_entity_poly.type
_entity_poly.pdbx_seq_one_letter_code
_entity_poly.pdbx_strand_id
1 'polypeptide(L)'
;MSITVTVTAKPYLGPGKFSNSQFEIRRFTVIEHDKQPVDNTTPICNVTKVTGTCDTGNELCKCNEKVWSMWVDIGDEGFGLQDIVTTGVGPNSSFRHDPFKPGHTIQDGKITAEISDDCCHQKATVTIVDKAGNTAQCKNNLNPNFVPPDPKTCLGNERRHMGVLGRVPESGTLKYLQHIHIKCRSQCIDKT
;
A
#
# COMPACT_ATOMS: atom_id res chain seq x y z
N MET A 1 -26.53 -15.77 -7.22
CA MET A 1 -26.10 -15.80 -8.65
C MET A 1 -24.65 -15.26 -8.74
N SER A 2 -23.79 -15.69 -9.68
CA SER A 2 -22.43 -15.13 -9.83
C SER A 2 -22.34 -14.27 -11.10
N ILE A 3 -21.89 -13.02 -10.95
CA ILE A 3 -21.70 -12.10 -12.08
C ILE A 3 -20.20 -12.03 -12.37
N THR A 4 -19.81 -12.39 -13.59
CA THR A 4 -18.42 -12.24 -14.05
C THR A 4 -18.26 -10.87 -14.70
N VAL A 5 -17.51 -9.97 -14.05
CA VAL A 5 -17.15 -8.68 -14.62
C VAL A 5 -15.80 -8.80 -15.34
N THR A 6 -15.79 -8.56 -16.65
CA THR A 6 -14.57 -8.57 -17.46
C THR A 6 -14.12 -7.13 -17.70
N VAL A 7 -13.01 -6.72 -17.10
CA VAL A 7 -12.39 -5.40 -17.34
C VAL A 7 -11.35 -5.55 -18.46
N THR A 8 -11.55 -4.83 -19.57
CA THR A 8 -10.58 -4.77 -20.67
C THR A 8 -9.84 -3.44 -20.61
N ALA A 9 -8.53 -3.48 -20.33
CA ALA A 9 -7.67 -2.31 -20.39
C ALA A 9 -6.82 -2.34 -21.68
N LYS A 10 -6.67 -1.19 -22.34
CA LYS A 10 -5.74 -1.00 -23.47
C LYS A 10 -4.95 0.29 -23.25
N PRO A 11 -3.61 0.27 -23.37
CA PRO A 11 -2.84 1.51 -23.27
C PRO A 11 -3.08 2.39 -24.50
N TYR A 12 -3.60 3.60 -24.27
CA TYR A 12 -3.91 4.55 -25.33
C TYR A 12 -2.95 5.74 -25.26
N LEU A 13 -2.08 5.87 -26.26
CA LEU A 13 -1.18 7.02 -26.42
C LEU A 13 -1.64 7.97 -27.55
N GLY A 14 -2.88 7.79 -28.03
CA GLY A 14 -3.46 8.50 -29.16
C GLY A 14 -3.89 7.57 -30.31
N PRO A 15 -4.47 8.12 -31.39
CA PRO A 15 -4.95 7.33 -32.52
C PRO A 15 -3.82 6.51 -33.15
N GLY A 16 -3.99 5.18 -33.20
CA GLY A 16 -3.04 4.26 -33.82
C GLY A 16 -1.71 4.05 -33.08
N LYS A 17 -1.54 4.61 -31.86
CA LYS A 17 -0.32 4.44 -31.06
C LYS A 17 -0.63 3.70 -29.76
N PHE A 18 -0.12 2.48 -29.64
CA PHE A 18 -0.23 1.64 -28.46
C PHE A 18 1.12 1.56 -27.73
N SER A 19 1.10 1.71 -26.40
CA SER A 19 2.29 1.51 -25.56
C SER A 19 2.52 0.02 -25.32
N ASN A 20 3.78 -0.39 -25.12
CA ASN A 20 4.16 -1.73 -24.60
C ASN A 20 3.93 -1.86 -23.09
N SER A 21 2.98 -1.12 -22.52
CA SER A 21 2.71 -1.13 -21.08
C SER A 21 2.18 -2.50 -20.65
N GLN A 22 2.83 -3.11 -19.66
CA GLN A 22 2.32 -4.30 -18.98
C GLN A 22 1.19 -3.89 -18.02
N PHE A 23 0.06 -4.57 -18.08
CA PHE A 23 -1.08 -4.35 -17.20
C PHE A 23 -1.30 -5.57 -16.29
N GLU A 24 -1.72 -5.31 -15.07
CA GLU A 24 -2.14 -6.34 -14.12
C GLU A 24 -3.67 -6.44 -14.15
N ILE A 25 -4.21 -7.59 -14.56
CA ILE A 25 -5.65 -7.86 -14.48
C ILE A 25 -5.95 -8.41 -13.08
N ARG A 26 -6.70 -7.66 -12.28
CA ARG A 26 -7.26 -8.16 -11.03
C ARG A 26 -8.70 -8.59 -11.25
N ARG A 27 -9.01 -9.83 -10.91
CA ARG A 27 -10.36 -10.38 -10.93
C ARG A 27 -11.01 -10.09 -9.57
N PHE A 28 -12.23 -9.60 -9.60
CA PHE A 28 -13.09 -9.52 -8.42
C PHE A 28 -14.37 -10.32 -8.70
N THR A 29 -14.84 -11.03 -7.69
CA THR A 29 -16.09 -11.79 -7.75
C THR A 29 -17.13 -11.02 -6.96
N VAL A 30 -18.26 -10.71 -7.57
CA VAL A 30 -19.43 -10.16 -6.87
C VAL A 30 -20.32 -11.35 -6.50
N ILE A 31 -20.46 -11.59 -5.21
CA ILE A 31 -21.34 -12.64 -4.67
C ILE A 31 -22.58 -11.94 -4.15
N GLU A 32 -23.73 -12.33 -4.68
CA GLU A 32 -25.03 -11.94 -4.17
C GLU A 32 -25.21 -12.58 -2.78
N HIS A 33 -25.22 -11.78 -1.71
CA HIS A 33 -25.56 -12.27 -0.37
C HIS A 33 -27.07 -12.49 -0.32
N ASP A 34 -27.49 -13.76 -0.30
CA ASP A 34 -28.87 -14.15 -0.03
C ASP A 34 -29.35 -13.50 1.26
N LYS A 35 -30.54 -12.86 1.22
CA LYS A 35 -31.47 -12.41 2.29
C LYS A 35 -31.06 -12.63 3.77
N GLN A 36 -29.83 -12.34 4.16
CA GLN A 36 -29.44 -12.25 5.56
C GLN A 36 -30.04 -10.95 6.13
N PRO A 37 -30.29 -10.88 7.45
CA PRO A 37 -30.65 -9.61 8.08
C PRO A 37 -29.68 -8.53 7.62
N VAL A 38 -30.17 -7.32 7.37
CA VAL A 38 -29.28 -6.23 6.95
C VAL A 38 -28.37 -5.92 8.12
N ASP A 39 -27.10 -6.26 7.98
CA ASP A 39 -26.05 -5.87 8.91
C ASP A 39 -25.37 -4.62 8.36
N ASN A 40 -25.66 -3.49 9.00
CA ASN A 40 -25.05 -2.19 8.71
C ASN A 40 -23.96 -1.83 9.75
N THR A 41 -23.57 -2.79 10.57
CA THR A 41 -22.60 -2.57 11.65
C THR A 41 -21.22 -2.61 11.03
N THR A 42 -20.50 -1.50 11.09
CA THR A 42 -19.14 -1.43 10.56
C THR A 42 -18.16 -2.04 11.56
N PRO A 43 -17.13 -2.78 11.11
CA PRO A 43 -16.10 -3.30 12.00
C PRO A 43 -15.41 -2.21 12.82
N ILE A 44 -14.89 -2.60 13.98
CA ILE A 44 -14.10 -1.76 14.87
C ILE A 44 -12.62 -1.93 14.48
N CYS A 45 -11.91 -0.80 14.29
CA CYS A 45 -10.46 -0.74 13.99
C CYS A 45 -9.84 0.36 14.84
N ASN A 46 -9.14 0.01 15.92
CA ASN A 46 -8.54 0.98 16.83
C ASN A 46 -7.04 0.81 16.89
N VAL A 47 -6.28 1.86 16.58
CA VAL A 47 -4.83 1.85 16.85
C VAL A 47 -4.63 1.97 18.36
N THR A 48 -4.06 0.93 18.97
CA THR A 48 -3.85 0.87 20.42
C THR A 48 -2.46 1.32 20.82
N LYS A 49 -1.48 1.11 19.94
CA LYS A 49 -0.08 1.46 20.22
C LYS A 49 0.67 1.72 18.93
N VAL A 50 1.57 2.69 18.98
CA VAL A 50 2.58 2.94 17.94
C VAL A 50 3.92 3.11 18.64
N THR A 51 4.96 2.46 18.13
CA THR A 51 6.34 2.58 18.65
C THR A 51 7.33 2.79 17.53
N GLY A 52 8.53 3.23 17.90
CA GLY A 52 9.54 3.66 16.95
C GLY A 52 9.31 5.10 16.52
N THR A 53 10.38 5.75 16.10
CA THR A 53 10.33 7.11 15.55
C THR A 53 11.08 7.11 14.24
N CYS A 54 10.47 7.71 13.22
CA CYS A 54 11.06 7.83 11.90
C CYS A 54 11.63 9.22 11.64
N ASP A 55 12.25 9.80 12.68
CA ASP A 55 13.09 10.97 12.51
C ASP A 55 14.42 10.54 11.89
N THR A 56 14.47 10.56 10.57
CA THR A 56 15.67 10.24 9.78
C THR A 56 16.59 11.45 9.63
N GLY A 57 16.20 12.63 10.11
CA GLY A 57 16.97 13.88 9.94
C GLY A 57 17.54 14.04 8.54
N ASN A 58 18.85 14.30 8.46
CA ASN A 58 19.60 14.40 7.21
C ASN A 58 20.09 13.05 6.65
N GLU A 59 19.93 11.94 7.39
CA GLU A 59 20.38 10.60 7.00
C GLU A 59 19.26 9.79 6.34
N LEU A 60 18.53 10.41 5.40
CA LEU A 60 17.40 9.78 4.70
C LEU A 60 17.77 8.41 4.09
N CYS A 61 19.00 8.26 3.61
CA CYS A 61 19.49 7.03 3.00
C CYS A 61 19.70 5.86 3.97
N LYS A 62 19.58 6.09 5.28
CA LYS A 62 19.60 5.07 6.33
C LYS A 62 18.21 4.83 6.94
N CYS A 63 17.14 5.23 6.24
CA CYS A 63 15.77 5.03 6.71
C CYS A 63 15.43 3.56 6.98
N ASN A 64 16.12 2.63 6.34
CA ASN A 64 15.95 1.19 6.51
C ASN A 64 16.55 0.65 7.82
N GLU A 65 17.41 1.41 8.50
CA GLU A 65 18.02 1.02 9.78
C GLU A 65 17.09 1.27 10.97
N LYS A 66 16.04 2.10 10.78
CA LYS A 66 15.04 2.38 11.80
C LYS A 66 13.74 1.68 11.47
N VAL A 67 13.14 1.06 12.49
CA VAL A 67 11.88 0.33 12.39
C VAL A 67 10.84 1.00 13.27
N TRP A 68 9.61 1.02 12.79
CA TRP A 68 8.44 1.39 13.57
C TRP A 68 7.43 0.25 13.57
N SER A 69 6.59 0.22 14.59
CA SER A 69 5.53 -0.78 14.73
C SER A 69 4.22 -0.12 15.17
N MET A 70 3.09 -0.68 14.74
CA MET A 70 1.77 -0.35 15.25
C MET A 70 0.99 -1.60 15.62
N TRP A 71 0.18 -1.47 16.67
CA TRP A 71 -0.77 -2.49 17.11
C TRP A 71 -2.17 -1.94 16.95
N VAL A 72 -3.08 -2.80 16.51
CA VAL A 72 -4.49 -2.47 16.32
C VAL A 72 -5.38 -3.53 16.97
N ASP A 73 -6.45 -3.06 17.58
CA ASP A 73 -7.55 -3.88 18.06
C ASP A 73 -8.65 -3.90 17.00
N ILE A 74 -9.10 -5.09 16.67
CA ILE A 74 -10.08 -5.38 15.62
C ILE A 74 -11.26 -6.14 16.24
N GLY A 75 -12.47 -5.78 15.84
CA GLY A 75 -13.68 -6.48 16.27
C GLY A 75 -14.85 -6.20 15.34
N ASP A 76 -15.92 -6.96 15.50
CA ASP A 76 -17.18 -6.75 14.79
C ASP A 76 -18.36 -7.12 15.70
N GLU A 77 -19.40 -6.29 15.69
CA GLU A 77 -20.64 -6.53 16.45
C GLU A 77 -21.77 -7.10 15.58
N GLY A 78 -21.55 -7.17 14.26
CA GLY A 78 -22.49 -7.69 13.28
C GLY A 78 -22.29 -9.18 13.00
N PHE A 79 -22.27 -9.55 11.73
CA PHE A 79 -22.13 -10.93 11.25
C PHE A 79 -20.72 -11.49 11.34
N GLY A 80 -19.79 -10.71 11.86
CA GLY A 80 -18.43 -11.09 12.11
C GLY A 80 -17.50 -10.81 10.94
N LEU A 81 -16.21 -10.90 11.24
CA LEU A 81 -15.12 -10.57 10.34
C LEU A 81 -15.04 -11.54 9.15
N GLN A 82 -14.62 -11.03 7.99
CA GLN A 82 -14.36 -11.81 6.79
C GLN A 82 -12.89 -11.76 6.37
N ASP A 83 -12.28 -10.57 6.39
CA ASP A 83 -10.90 -10.38 5.95
C ASP A 83 -10.22 -9.19 6.67
N ILE A 84 -8.89 -9.29 6.82
CA ILE A 84 -8.06 -8.23 7.39
C ILE A 84 -6.80 -8.10 6.53
N VAL A 85 -6.62 -6.93 5.90
CA VAL A 85 -5.51 -6.68 4.98
C VAL A 85 -4.77 -5.40 5.33
N THR A 86 -3.46 -5.36 5.06
CA THR A 86 -2.64 -4.16 5.22
C THR A 86 -2.19 -3.58 3.87
N THR A 87 -2.06 -2.27 3.81
CA THR A 87 -1.54 -1.53 2.65
C THR A 87 -0.69 -0.34 3.08
N GLY A 88 0.08 0.24 2.16
CA GLY A 88 0.97 1.37 2.43
C GLY A 88 2.36 0.98 2.94
N VAL A 89 2.53 -0.29 3.30
CA VAL A 89 3.77 -0.88 3.81
C VAL A 89 4.75 -1.28 2.70
N GLY A 90 6.02 -1.33 3.04
CA GLY A 90 7.15 -1.72 2.21
C GLY A 90 7.26 -3.23 1.96
N PRO A 91 8.14 -3.64 1.04
CA PRO A 91 8.31 -5.05 0.65
C PRO A 91 8.89 -5.92 1.78
N ASN A 92 9.57 -5.32 2.76
CA ASN A 92 10.18 -6.00 3.90
C ASN A 92 9.35 -5.86 5.19
N SER A 93 8.12 -5.38 5.07
CA SER A 93 7.21 -5.22 6.21
C SER A 93 6.76 -6.57 6.77
N SER A 94 6.38 -6.58 8.04
CA SER A 94 5.70 -7.70 8.69
C SER A 94 4.29 -7.27 9.07
N PHE A 95 3.32 -8.09 8.70
CA PHE A 95 1.93 -7.97 9.15
C PHE A 95 1.47 -9.30 9.70
N ARG A 96 0.97 -9.28 10.94
CA ARG A 96 0.47 -10.46 11.65
C ARG A 96 -0.77 -10.08 12.43
N HIS A 97 -1.68 -11.01 12.59
CA HIS A 97 -2.83 -10.84 13.46
C HIS A 97 -3.19 -12.17 14.14
N ASP A 98 -3.95 -12.09 15.21
CA ASP A 98 -4.48 -13.27 15.88
C ASP A 98 -5.33 -14.08 14.88
N PRO A 99 -5.25 -15.42 14.90
CA PRO A 99 -6.02 -16.25 14.00
C PRO A 99 -7.52 -16.11 14.27
N PHE A 100 -8.31 -15.97 13.22
CA PHE A 100 -9.77 -15.92 13.30
C PHE A 100 -10.38 -16.74 12.17
N LYS A 101 -11.68 -17.03 12.28
CA LYS A 101 -12.46 -17.69 11.23
C LYS A 101 -13.49 -16.71 10.67
N PRO A 102 -13.88 -16.80 9.38
CA PRO A 102 -14.96 -15.97 8.86
C PRO A 102 -16.23 -16.07 9.72
N GLY A 103 -16.74 -14.92 10.17
CA GLY A 103 -17.85 -14.80 11.11
C GLY A 103 -17.44 -14.59 12.57
N HIS A 104 -16.15 -14.39 12.84
CA HIS A 104 -15.64 -14.05 14.17
C HIS A 104 -16.18 -12.69 14.64
N THR A 105 -16.82 -12.65 15.81
CA THR A 105 -17.42 -11.44 16.39
C THR A 105 -16.65 -10.98 17.63
N ILE A 106 -16.99 -9.83 18.19
CA ILE A 106 -16.40 -9.34 19.44
C ILE A 106 -16.68 -10.25 20.64
N GLN A 107 -17.74 -11.07 20.57
CA GLN A 107 -18.12 -12.04 21.60
C GLN A 107 -17.14 -13.22 21.64
N ASP A 108 -16.51 -13.52 20.50
CA ASP A 108 -15.44 -14.53 20.39
C ASP A 108 -14.07 -13.97 20.86
N GLY A 109 -14.00 -12.67 21.14
CA GLY A 109 -12.80 -11.93 21.55
C GLY A 109 -12.33 -10.95 20.49
N LYS A 110 -11.58 -9.92 20.91
CA LYS A 110 -10.95 -8.99 19.98
C LYS A 110 -9.75 -9.64 19.29
N ILE A 111 -9.53 -9.29 18.03
CA ILE A 111 -8.35 -9.68 17.25
C ILE A 111 -7.31 -8.58 17.36
N THR A 112 -6.10 -8.93 17.77
CA THR A 112 -4.97 -8.01 17.75
C THR A 112 -4.22 -8.19 16.44
N ALA A 113 -3.84 -7.09 15.78
CA ALA A 113 -2.90 -7.13 14.68
C ALA A 113 -1.68 -6.25 14.94
N GLU A 114 -0.53 -6.71 14.49
CA GLU A 114 0.75 -6.01 14.55
C GLU A 114 1.28 -5.80 13.13
N ILE A 115 1.69 -4.57 12.87
CA ILE A 115 2.42 -4.19 11.66
C ILE A 115 3.77 -3.63 12.09
N SER A 116 4.83 -4.05 11.43
CA SER A 116 6.13 -3.42 11.54
C SER A 116 6.74 -3.17 10.17
N ASP A 117 7.41 -2.04 10.04
CA ASP A 117 8.04 -1.63 8.78
C ASP A 117 9.23 -0.71 9.05
N ASP A 118 10.05 -0.55 8.02
CA ASP A 118 11.15 0.39 8.07
C ASP A 118 10.68 1.85 7.88
N CYS A 119 11.52 2.79 8.30
CA CYS A 119 11.23 4.21 8.18
C CYS A 119 11.35 4.74 6.74
N CYS A 120 11.64 3.89 5.74
CA CYS A 120 11.45 4.26 4.34
C CYS A 120 9.97 4.16 3.94
N HIS A 121 9.13 3.49 4.76
CA HIS A 121 7.70 3.32 4.56
C HIS A 121 6.94 3.73 5.83
N GLN A 122 6.71 5.02 6.00
CA GLN A 122 6.20 5.60 7.24
C GLN A 122 4.66 5.58 7.36
N LYS A 123 3.98 4.82 6.51
CA LYS A 123 2.53 4.78 6.41
C LYS A 123 2.04 3.34 6.38
N ALA A 124 0.99 3.05 7.15
CA ALA A 124 0.21 1.83 6.98
C ALA A 124 -1.29 2.11 7.08
N THR A 125 -2.06 1.24 6.44
CA THR A 125 -3.52 1.22 6.52
C THR A 125 -3.97 -0.23 6.65
N VAL A 126 -4.55 -0.56 7.80
CA VAL A 126 -5.28 -1.81 8.01
C VAL A 126 -6.70 -1.60 7.51
N THR A 127 -7.17 -2.47 6.65
CA THR A 127 -8.56 -2.53 6.18
C THR A 127 -9.17 -3.83 6.66
N ILE A 128 -10.33 -3.71 7.29
CA ILE A 128 -11.12 -4.84 7.78
C ILE A 128 -12.39 -4.90 6.95
N VAL A 129 -12.80 -6.11 6.60
CA VAL A 129 -14.06 -6.38 5.89
C VAL A 129 -14.84 -7.39 6.73
N ASP A 130 -16.11 -7.11 7.02
CA ASP A 130 -17.01 -8.09 7.63
C ASP A 130 -17.68 -8.98 6.58
N LYS A 131 -18.51 -9.91 7.04
CA LYS A 131 -19.28 -10.80 6.16
C LYS A 131 -20.42 -10.11 5.42
N ALA A 132 -20.88 -8.95 5.86
CA ALA A 132 -21.90 -8.16 5.17
C ALA A 132 -21.30 -7.24 4.08
N GLY A 133 -19.97 -7.13 4.03
CA GLY A 133 -19.23 -6.26 3.12
C GLY A 133 -18.99 -4.85 3.67
N ASN A 134 -19.33 -4.56 4.94
CA ASN A 134 -18.95 -3.30 5.56
C ASN A 134 -17.44 -3.28 5.79
N THR A 135 -16.85 -2.09 5.72
CA THR A 135 -15.41 -1.93 5.81
C THR A 135 -15.01 -0.88 6.82
N ALA A 136 -13.95 -1.18 7.56
CA ALA A 136 -13.33 -0.25 8.51
C ALA A 136 -11.84 -0.09 8.21
N GLN A 137 -11.29 1.07 8.58
CA GLN A 137 -9.87 1.34 8.39
C GLN A 137 -9.25 1.99 9.61
N CYS A 138 -8.07 1.53 9.98
CA CYS A 138 -7.19 2.22 10.90
C CYS A 138 -5.85 2.48 10.22
N LYS A 139 -5.36 3.70 10.41
CA LYS A 139 -4.25 4.27 9.63
C LYS A 139 -3.21 4.81 10.58
N ASN A 140 -1.95 4.60 10.23
CA ASN A 140 -0.83 5.32 10.82
C ASN A 140 -0.06 6.03 9.71
N ASN A 141 0.39 7.23 10.00
CA ASN A 141 1.27 7.99 9.14
C ASN A 141 2.21 8.81 10.02
N LEU A 142 3.42 8.32 10.23
CA LEU A 142 4.39 8.93 11.14
C LEU A 142 4.86 10.30 10.64
N ASN A 143 4.95 10.46 9.31
CA ASN A 143 5.24 11.74 8.69
C ASN A 143 4.54 11.86 7.32
N PRO A 144 3.42 12.59 7.26
CA PRO A 144 2.68 12.80 6.01
C PRO A 144 3.46 13.47 4.88
N ASN A 145 4.55 14.16 5.21
CA ASN A 145 5.39 14.88 4.25
C ASN A 145 6.66 14.11 3.88
N PHE A 146 6.84 12.89 4.42
CA PHE A 146 8.01 12.08 4.10
C PHE A 146 7.97 11.61 2.64
N VAL A 147 9.05 11.90 1.92
CA VAL A 147 9.31 11.36 0.58
C VAL A 147 10.54 10.48 0.70
N PRO A 148 10.43 9.17 0.39
CA PRO A 148 11.59 8.27 0.42
C PRO A 148 12.68 8.80 -0.51
N PRO A 149 13.96 8.74 -0.12
CA PRO A 149 15.05 9.17 -0.99
C PRO A 149 15.14 8.25 -2.23
N ASP A 150 15.52 8.81 -3.38
CA ASP A 150 15.76 8.01 -4.58
C ASP A 150 16.94 7.05 -4.31
N PRO A 151 16.75 5.72 -4.43
CA PRO A 151 17.83 4.74 -4.23
C PRO A 151 19.10 5.06 -5.02
N LYS A 152 18.99 5.70 -6.19
CA LYS A 152 20.13 6.12 -7.02
C LYS A 152 20.99 7.20 -6.34
N THR A 153 20.37 8.07 -5.55
CA THR A 153 21.06 9.13 -4.81
C THR A 153 21.71 8.62 -3.52
N CYS A 154 21.20 7.52 -2.96
CA CYS A 154 21.74 6.89 -1.76
C CYS A 154 22.94 5.97 -2.01
N LEU A 155 23.22 5.62 -3.26
CA LEU A 155 24.38 4.81 -3.67
C LEU A 155 25.63 5.65 -3.99
N GLY A 156 25.62 6.95 -3.68
CA GLY A 156 26.63 7.91 -4.14
C GLY A 156 27.66 8.33 -3.08
N ASN A 157 28.68 7.50 -2.83
CA ASN A 157 30.00 7.99 -2.40
C ASN A 157 31.19 7.15 -2.93
N GLU A 158 31.01 6.38 -4.01
CA GLU A 158 32.12 5.77 -4.75
C GLU A 158 32.03 6.01 -6.27
N ARG A 159 31.69 7.22 -6.70
CA ARG A 159 31.97 7.65 -8.08
C ARG A 159 33.01 8.76 -8.08
N ARG A 160 34.24 8.37 -8.39
CA ARG A 160 35.31 9.28 -8.82
C ARG A 160 34.74 10.24 -9.86
N HIS A 161 34.92 11.54 -9.63
CA HIS A 161 34.65 12.56 -10.62
C HIS A 161 35.42 12.27 -11.91
N MET A 162 34.70 12.00 -12.99
CA MET A 162 35.17 12.31 -14.34
C MET A 162 34.12 13.21 -14.98
N GLY A 163 34.41 14.51 -15.01
CA GLY A 163 33.56 15.49 -15.65
C GLY A 163 33.64 15.36 -17.16
N VAL A 164 32.49 15.32 -17.82
CA VAL A 164 32.37 15.61 -19.25
C VAL A 164 31.38 16.77 -19.39
N LEU A 165 31.89 17.92 -19.83
CA LEU A 165 31.11 19.10 -20.18
C LEU A 165 30.40 18.86 -21.53
N GLY A 166 29.07 18.86 -21.52
CA GLY A 166 28.24 18.91 -22.73
C GLY A 166 27.18 20.01 -22.60
N ARG A 167 27.19 21.00 -23.49
CA ARG A 167 26.14 22.03 -23.61
C ARG A 167 24.87 21.42 -24.18
N VAL A 168 23.70 21.82 -23.66
CA VAL A 168 22.39 21.67 -24.32
C VAL A 168 21.73 23.06 -24.37
N PRO A 169 21.17 23.51 -25.51
CA PRO A 169 20.46 24.77 -25.58
C PRO A 169 19.03 24.67 -25.04
N GLU A 170 18.56 25.82 -24.54
CA GLU A 170 17.26 26.08 -23.94
C GLU A 170 16.07 25.83 -24.89
N SER A 171 14.96 25.31 -24.35
CA SER A 171 13.59 25.75 -24.66
C SER A 171 12.54 24.85 -23.98
N GLY A 172 11.63 25.46 -23.19
CA GLY A 172 10.22 25.05 -23.17
C GLY A 172 9.62 24.50 -21.87
N THR A 173 8.96 25.40 -21.13
CA THR A 173 7.90 25.26 -20.10
C THR A 173 6.76 24.28 -20.50
N LEU A 174 5.89 23.65 -19.68
CA LEU A 174 5.19 23.96 -18.40
C LEU A 174 4.43 22.70 -17.84
N LYS A 175 4.44 22.54 -16.50
CA LYS A 175 3.36 22.21 -15.52
C LYS A 175 2.40 20.97 -15.58
N TYR A 176 2.27 20.39 -14.36
CA TYR A 176 1.17 19.65 -13.68
C TYR A 176 0.77 18.24 -14.15
N LEU A 177 0.87 17.27 -13.23
CA LEU A 177 0.24 15.95 -13.31
C LEU A 177 -0.28 15.51 -11.93
N GLN A 178 -1.57 15.18 -11.87
CA GLN A 178 -2.22 14.49 -10.76
C GLN A 178 -1.67 13.07 -10.64
N HIS A 179 -1.45 12.63 -9.40
CA HIS A 179 -0.88 11.33 -9.05
C HIS A 179 -1.84 10.18 -9.40
N ILE A 180 -1.46 9.38 -10.40
CA ILE A 180 -1.95 8.00 -10.57
C ILE A 180 -0.76 7.10 -10.25
N HIS A 181 -0.89 6.29 -9.20
CA HIS A 181 0.13 5.30 -8.82
C HIS A 181 0.01 4.08 -9.75
N ILE A 182 0.78 4.07 -10.84
CA ILE A 182 1.02 2.89 -11.66
C ILE A 182 2.29 2.23 -11.13
N LYS A 183 2.16 1.08 -10.49
CA LYS A 183 3.32 0.30 -10.02
C LYS A 183 3.91 -0.46 -11.21
N CYS A 184 4.87 0.15 -11.91
CA CYS A 184 5.66 -0.55 -12.93
C CYS A 184 6.67 -1.48 -12.25
N ARG A 185 6.58 -2.78 -12.50
CA ARG A 185 7.68 -3.73 -12.26
C ARG A 185 8.45 -3.85 -13.56
N SER A 186 9.70 -3.41 -13.61
CA SER A 186 10.64 -3.87 -14.64
C SER A 186 11.98 -4.15 -14.00
N GLN A 187 12.25 -5.45 -13.82
CA GLN A 187 13.60 -6.00 -13.76
C GLN A 187 14.25 -5.73 -15.12
N CYS A 188 15.39 -5.06 -15.15
CA CYS A 188 16.26 -5.07 -16.32
C CYS A 188 17.14 -6.32 -16.22
N ILE A 189 16.93 -7.25 -17.15
CA ILE A 189 17.86 -8.32 -17.49
C ILE A 189 18.91 -7.68 -18.41
N ASP A 190 20.18 -7.78 -18.05
CA ASP A 190 21.29 -7.49 -18.96
C ASP A 190 21.34 -8.55 -20.08
N LYS A 191 21.20 -8.06 -21.30
CA LYS A 191 21.66 -8.65 -22.58
C LYS A 191 22.23 -7.43 -23.31
N THR A 192 23.50 -7.33 -23.65
CA THR A 192 24.53 -8.27 -24.12
C THR A 192 25.88 -7.60 -23.91
#